data_AF-A0A3N5NUE8-F1
#
_entry.id   AF-A0A3N5NUE8-F1
#
_cell.length_a   1.000
_cell.length_b   1.000
_cell.length_c   1.000
_cell.angle_alpha   90.00
_cell.angle_beta   90.00
_cell.angle_gamma   90.00
#
_symmetry.space_group_name_H-M   'P 1'
#
loop_
_entity.id
_entity.type
_entity.pdbx_description
1 polymer ?
#
loop_
_entity_poly.entity_id
_entity_poly.type
_entity_poly.pdbx_seq_one_letter_code
_entity_poly.pdbx_strand_id
1 'polypeptide(L)'
;MKRTVIANCGGFWGDDPTAPRRQVEGGPIDYLVMDYLAEVTMAILQKQRARKPDAGYPADFLTHLRDVLPACVQRGIRIITNAGGVNPLGCRAAVEALANELGIADRVTVAIVSGDDLYPNLDELLASGEPLINMDTGQALSEIRPRV
;
A
#
# COMPACT_ATOMS: atom_id res chain seq x y z
N MET A 1 -25.88 -17.96 -8.13
CA MET A 1 -24.93 -17.10 -7.39
C MET A 1 -23.57 -17.18 -8.07
N LYS A 2 -22.90 -16.06 -8.34
CA LYS A 2 -21.53 -16.08 -8.90
C LYS A 2 -20.55 -16.34 -7.75
N ARG A 3 -19.70 -17.35 -7.88
CA ARG A 3 -18.61 -17.63 -6.93
C ARG A 3 -17.51 -16.58 -7.12
N THR A 4 -16.96 -16.08 -6.01
CA THR A 4 -15.78 -15.20 -6.00
C THR A 4 -14.63 -15.93 -5.31
N VAL A 5 -13.45 -15.92 -5.93
CA VAL A 5 -12.23 -16.56 -5.43
C VAL A 5 -11.17 -15.50 -5.20
N ILE A 6 -10.67 -15.43 -3.96
CA ILE A 6 -9.67 -14.48 -3.52
C ILE A 6 -8.42 -15.26 -3.13
N ALA A 7 -7.30 -14.94 -3.77
CA ALA A 7 -5.99 -15.43 -3.36
C ALA A 7 -5.24 -14.34 -2.60
N ASN A 8 -4.51 -14.73 -1.57
CA ASN A 8 -3.64 -13.85 -0.80
C ASN A 8 -2.19 -14.26 -1.03
N CYS A 9 -1.31 -13.27 -1.13
CA CYS A 9 0.13 -13.44 -1.09
C CYS A 9 0.76 -12.28 -0.31
N GLY A 10 1.89 -12.57 0.32
CA GLY A 10 2.46 -11.68 1.32
C GLY A 10 1.70 -11.73 2.64
N GLY A 11 2.41 -11.38 3.71
CA GLY A 11 1.86 -11.03 5.02
C GLY A 11 2.64 -9.91 5.71
N PHE A 12 3.75 -9.46 5.09
CA PHE A 12 4.59 -8.35 5.50
C PHE A 12 5.58 -8.03 4.39
N TRP A 13 6.23 -6.86 4.46
CA TRP A 13 7.29 -6.49 3.53
C TRP A 13 8.53 -7.38 3.71
N GLY A 14 8.85 -8.19 2.70
CA GLY A 14 9.95 -9.15 2.71
C GLY A 14 9.53 -10.63 2.79
N ASP A 15 8.24 -10.91 2.71
CA ASP A 15 7.70 -12.28 2.59
C ASP A 15 8.05 -12.93 1.22
N ASP A 16 7.58 -14.15 0.95
CA ASP A 16 7.90 -14.95 -0.24
C ASP A 16 7.61 -14.19 -1.56
N PRO A 17 8.66 -13.78 -2.31
CA PRO A 17 8.51 -12.99 -3.52
C PRO A 17 7.90 -13.79 -4.68
N THR A 18 7.86 -15.12 -4.58
CA THR A 18 7.31 -16.00 -5.63
C THR A 18 5.81 -16.25 -5.46
N ALA A 19 5.26 -15.97 -4.28
CA ALA A 19 3.86 -16.23 -3.96
C ALA A 19 2.87 -15.55 -4.93
N PRO A 20 3.03 -14.27 -5.34
CA PRO A 20 2.13 -13.64 -6.30
C PRO A 20 1.99 -14.43 -7.60
N ARG A 21 3.12 -14.87 -8.17
CA ARG A 21 3.13 -15.64 -9.42
C ARG A 21 2.44 -16.98 -9.25
N ARG A 22 2.76 -17.71 -8.17
CA ARG A 22 2.12 -19.01 -7.86
C ARG A 22 0.60 -18.88 -7.70
N GLN A 23 0.11 -17.80 -7.08
CA GLN A 23 -1.32 -17.57 -6.94
C GLN A 23 -2.01 -17.28 -8.28
N VAL A 24 -1.39 -16.46 -9.13
CA VAL A 24 -1.94 -16.08 -10.45
C VAL A 24 -1.93 -17.25 -11.44
N GLU A 25 -0.89 -18.09 -11.40
CA GLU A 25 -0.72 -19.23 -12.30
C GLU A 25 -1.45 -20.49 -11.81
N GLY A 26 -1.56 -20.69 -10.50
CA GLY A 26 -1.96 -21.95 -9.87
C GLY A 26 -3.46 -22.27 -9.88
N GLY A 27 -4.33 -21.32 -10.24
CA GLY A 27 -5.76 -21.60 -10.33
C GLY A 27 -6.59 -20.38 -10.74
N PRO A 28 -7.88 -20.58 -11.08
CA PRO A 28 -8.75 -19.46 -11.37
C PRO A 28 -9.00 -18.65 -10.10
N ILE A 29 -8.56 -17.40 -10.10
CA ILE A 29 -8.82 -16.41 -9.05
C ILE A 29 -9.46 -15.17 -9.66
N ASP A 30 -10.32 -14.49 -8.91
CA ASP A 30 -10.89 -13.21 -9.31
C ASP A 30 -10.06 -12.03 -8.78
N TYR A 31 -9.47 -12.21 -7.59
CA TYR A 31 -8.70 -11.20 -6.89
C TYR A 31 -7.37 -11.77 -6.38
N LEU A 32 -6.31 -10.99 -6.55
CA LEU A 32 -5.02 -11.17 -5.89
C LEU A 32 -4.87 -10.07 -4.84
N VAL A 33 -4.82 -10.45 -3.57
CA VAL A 33 -4.52 -9.55 -2.47
C VAL A 33 -3.03 -9.65 -2.15
N MET A 34 -2.35 -8.51 -2.14
CA MET A 34 -0.92 -8.41 -1.83
C MET A 34 -0.71 -7.56 -0.59
N ASP A 35 -0.25 -8.16 0.51
CA ASP A 35 -0.03 -7.47 1.78
C ASP A 35 1.46 -7.18 2.02
N TYR A 36 1.77 -5.92 2.35
CA TYR A 36 3.13 -5.41 2.56
C TYR A 36 3.32 -4.72 3.92
N LEU A 37 2.25 -4.25 4.56
CA LEU A 37 2.42 -3.39 5.73
C LEU A 37 2.41 -4.20 7.02
N ALA A 38 3.41 -3.92 7.84
CA ALA A 38 3.49 -4.33 9.24
C ALA A 38 3.89 -3.11 10.08
N GLU A 39 3.82 -3.23 11.41
CA GLU A 39 4.10 -2.12 12.34
C GLU A 39 5.44 -1.43 12.05
N VAL A 40 6.53 -2.21 11.96
CA VAL A 40 7.88 -1.69 11.70
C VAL A 40 8.00 -1.09 10.29
N THR A 41 7.29 -1.64 9.31
CA THR A 41 7.30 -1.17 7.92
C THR A 41 6.87 0.30 7.83
N MET A 42 5.84 0.69 8.58
CA MET A 42 5.31 2.05 8.54
C MET A 42 6.37 3.10 8.95
N ALA A 43 7.12 2.83 10.03
CA ALA A 43 8.18 3.72 10.48
C ALA A 43 9.32 3.84 9.44
N ILE A 44 9.67 2.74 8.78
CA ILE A 44 10.69 2.74 7.71
C ILE A 44 10.20 3.58 6.51
N LEU A 45 8.97 3.37 6.07
CA LEU A 45 8.39 4.09 4.93
C LEU A 45 8.26 5.60 5.23
N GLN A 46 7.87 5.98 6.46
CA GLN A 46 7.88 7.38 6.88
C GLN A 46 9.28 8.00 6.80
N LYS A 47 10.29 7.30 7.33
CA LYS A 47 11.68 7.77 7.27
C LYS A 47 12.20 7.89 5.83
N GLN A 48 11.78 7.00 4.93
CA GLN A 48 12.09 7.11 3.50
C GLN A 48 11.43 8.33 2.88
N ARG A 49 10.12 8.54 3.10
CA ARG A 49 9.35 9.68 2.58
C ARG A 49 9.91 11.02 3.07
N ALA A 50 10.32 11.09 4.34
CA ALA A 50 10.94 12.28 4.93
C ALA A 50 12.27 12.67 4.26
N ARG A 51 13.02 11.69 3.74
CA ARG A 51 14.27 11.92 2.99
C ARG A 51 14.02 12.20 1.52
N LYS A 52 13.03 11.53 0.92
CA LYS A 52 12.72 11.59 -0.50
C LYS A 52 11.18 11.65 -0.66
N PRO A 53 10.59 12.81 -0.99
CA PRO A 53 9.14 12.99 -0.95
C PRO A 53 8.32 12.08 -1.86
N ASP A 54 8.92 11.55 -2.93
CA ASP A 54 8.32 10.60 -3.86
C ASP A 54 8.45 9.13 -3.41
N ALA A 55 9.16 8.85 -2.31
CA ALA A 55 9.21 7.53 -1.67
C ALA A 55 8.06 7.35 -0.64
N GLY A 56 8.11 6.30 0.17
CA GLY A 56 7.08 6.00 1.18
C GLY A 56 6.16 4.83 0.82
N TYR A 57 6.54 4.02 -0.15
CA TYR A 57 5.94 2.75 -0.50
C TYR A 57 7.03 1.68 -0.72
N PRO A 58 6.75 0.38 -0.55
CA PRO A 58 7.73 -0.69 -0.78
C PRO A 58 8.14 -0.74 -2.26
N ALA A 59 9.41 -0.49 -2.57
CA ALA A 59 9.85 -0.38 -3.97
C ALA A 59 9.81 -1.73 -4.72
N ASP A 60 10.03 -2.84 -4.01
CA ASP A 60 9.95 -4.21 -4.52
C ASP A 60 8.53 -4.64 -4.89
N PHE A 61 7.49 -3.93 -4.41
CA PHE A 61 6.13 -4.10 -4.92
C PHE A 61 6.08 -3.95 -6.45
N LEU A 62 6.79 -2.98 -7.03
CA LEU A 62 6.81 -2.79 -8.47
C LEU A 62 7.50 -3.96 -9.20
N THR A 63 8.49 -4.58 -8.56
CA THR A 63 9.15 -5.78 -9.09
C THR A 63 8.18 -6.96 -9.12
N HIS A 64 7.45 -7.19 -8.03
CA HIS A 64 6.43 -8.25 -7.97
C HIS A 64 5.29 -7.98 -8.95
N LEU A 65 4.83 -6.73 -9.01
CA LEU A 65 3.77 -6.31 -9.92
C LEU A 65 4.18 -6.49 -11.38
N ARG A 66 5.43 -6.18 -11.75
CA ARG A 66 5.94 -6.39 -13.10
C ARG A 66 5.82 -7.85 -13.55
N ASP A 67 6.08 -8.79 -12.64
CA ASP A 67 6.02 -10.23 -12.92
C ASP A 67 4.58 -10.70 -13.20
N VAL A 68 3.60 -10.20 -12.44
CA VAL A 68 2.22 -10.73 -12.48
C VAL A 68 1.22 -9.87 -13.26
N LEU A 69 1.46 -8.57 -13.42
CA LEU A 69 0.48 -7.63 -13.99
C LEU A 69 0.01 -8.01 -15.40
N PRO A 70 0.89 -8.44 -16.34
CA PRO A 70 0.44 -8.87 -17.67
C PRO A 70 -0.54 -10.06 -17.62
N ALA A 71 -0.23 -11.05 -16.78
CA ALA A 71 -1.09 -12.23 -16.60
C ALA A 71 -2.42 -11.87 -15.93
N CYS A 72 -2.39 -10.97 -14.94
CA CYS A 72 -3.60 -10.47 -14.29
C CYS A 72 -4.51 -9.75 -15.28
N VAL A 73 -3.96 -8.86 -16.12
CA VAL A 73 -4.72 -8.15 -17.16
C VAL A 73 -5.31 -9.11 -18.20
N GLN A 74 -4.55 -10.12 -18.62
CA GLN A 74 -5.03 -11.13 -19.57
C GLN A 74 -6.18 -11.96 -19.00
N ARG A 75 -6.11 -12.30 -17.71
CA ARG A 75 -7.08 -13.17 -17.01
C ARG A 75 -8.23 -12.42 -16.35
N GLY A 76 -8.19 -11.08 -16.33
CA GLY A 76 -9.18 -10.25 -15.66
C GLY A 76 -9.10 -10.29 -14.13
N ILE A 77 -7.92 -10.55 -13.58
CA ILE A 77 -7.66 -10.59 -12.13
C ILE A 77 -7.47 -9.17 -11.61
N ARG A 78 -8.16 -8.82 -10.52
CA ARG A 78 -8.00 -7.53 -9.85
C ARG A 78 -6.99 -7.64 -8.72
N ILE A 79 -6.06 -6.70 -8.65
CA ILE A 79 -5.07 -6.62 -7.57
C ILE A 79 -5.55 -5.65 -6.51
N ILE A 80 -5.51 -6.06 -5.24
CA ILE A 80 -5.80 -5.22 -4.07
C ILE A 80 -4.57 -5.24 -3.19
N THR A 81 -4.11 -4.08 -2.73
CA THR A 81 -2.88 -4.01 -1.93
C THR A 81 -2.86 -2.79 -1.01
N ASN A 82 -2.17 -2.92 0.12
CA ASN A 82 -1.78 -1.82 0.98
C ASN A 82 -0.35 -1.32 0.71
N ALA A 83 0.30 -1.78 -0.37
CA ALA A 83 1.62 -1.33 -0.80
C ALA A 83 1.70 0.19 -1.09
N GLY A 84 0.59 0.93 -1.05
CA GLY A 84 0.61 2.39 -1.04
C GLY A 84 1.40 2.97 0.14
N GLY A 85 1.53 2.22 1.25
CA GLY A 85 2.29 2.65 2.41
C GLY A 85 1.83 4.02 2.91
N VAL A 86 2.80 4.91 3.14
CA VAL A 86 2.54 6.30 3.55
C VAL A 86 2.55 7.27 2.37
N ASN A 87 2.64 6.76 1.13
CA ASN A 87 2.56 7.57 -0.08
C ASN A 87 1.77 6.84 -1.19
N PRO A 88 0.44 6.65 -1.01
CA PRO A 88 -0.38 5.93 -1.98
C PRO A 88 -0.46 6.65 -3.34
N LEU A 89 -0.35 7.99 -3.36
CA LEU A 89 -0.31 8.77 -4.59
C LEU A 89 0.97 8.52 -5.40
N GLY A 90 2.13 8.51 -4.72
CA GLY A 90 3.42 8.16 -5.33
C GLY A 90 3.43 6.72 -5.84
N CYS A 91 2.88 5.79 -5.05
CA CYS A 91 2.74 4.40 -5.46
C CYS A 91 1.90 4.24 -6.73
N ARG A 92 0.73 4.91 -6.80
CA ARG A 92 -0.10 4.93 -8.03
C ARG A 92 0.68 5.44 -9.24
N ALA A 93 1.38 6.56 -9.11
CA ALA A 93 2.15 7.12 -10.22
C ALA A 93 3.22 6.14 -10.73
N ALA A 94 3.86 5.41 -9.81
CA ALA A 94 4.84 4.39 -10.17
C ALA A 94 4.21 3.15 -10.83
N VAL A 95 3.02 2.73 -10.39
CA VAL A 95 2.24 1.66 -11.05
C VAL A 95 1.81 2.08 -12.46
N GLU A 96 1.36 3.32 -12.64
CA GLU A 96 0.99 3.86 -13.94
C GLU A 96 2.20 3.92 -14.88
N ALA A 97 3.37 4.35 -14.39
CA ALA A 97 4.62 4.31 -15.15
C ALA A 97 4.98 2.88 -15.57
N LEU A 98 4.91 1.92 -14.65
CA LEU A 98 5.16 0.50 -14.95
C LEU A 98 4.20 -0.04 -16.02
N ALA A 99 2.91 0.29 -15.94
CA ALA A 99 1.93 -0.14 -16.94
C ALA A 99 2.22 0.44 -18.33
N ASN A 100 2.70 1.69 -18.40
CA ASN A 100 3.15 2.31 -19.65
C ASN A 100 4.39 1.60 -20.22
N GLU A 101 5.39 1.31 -19.37
CA GLU A 101 6.60 0.58 -19.78
C GLU A 101 6.29 -0.82 -20.32
N LEU A 102 5.27 -1.49 -19.76
CA LEU A 102 4.81 -2.80 -20.21
C LEU A 102 3.89 -2.74 -21.45
N GLY A 103 3.52 -1.54 -21.93
CA GLY A 103 2.66 -1.36 -23.10
C GLY A 103 1.20 -1.80 -22.88
N ILE A 104 0.71 -1.76 -21.63
CA ILE A 104 -0.63 -2.22 -21.24
C ILE A 104 -1.44 -1.15 -20.48
N ALA A 105 -0.97 0.11 -20.50
CA ALA A 105 -1.60 1.20 -19.75
C ALA A 105 -3.07 1.44 -20.11
N ASP A 106 -3.45 1.20 -21.36
CA ASP A 106 -4.83 1.29 -21.86
C ASP A 106 -5.79 0.27 -21.23
N ARG A 107 -5.24 -0.78 -20.60
CA ARG A 107 -5.99 -1.88 -19.97
C ARG A 107 -5.88 -1.88 -18.45
N VAL A 108 -5.14 -0.93 -17.86
CA VAL A 108 -4.92 -0.85 -16.43
C VAL A 108 -5.60 0.39 -15.88
N THR A 109 -6.42 0.21 -14.84
CA THR A 109 -6.99 1.30 -14.05
C THR A 109 -6.48 1.18 -12.63
N VAL A 110 -5.91 2.26 -12.09
CA VAL A 110 -5.38 2.31 -10.73
C VAL A 110 -6.26 3.23 -9.89
N ALA A 111 -6.83 2.68 -8.82
CA ALA A 111 -7.61 3.43 -7.85
C ALA A 111 -6.88 3.46 -6.50
N ILE A 112 -7.00 4.57 -5.78
CA ILE A 112 -6.48 4.74 -4.43
C ILE A 112 -7.65 4.86 -3.47
N VAL A 113 -7.53 4.21 -2.32
CA VAL A 113 -8.34 4.49 -1.13
C VAL A 113 -7.45 5.25 -0.16
N SER A 114 -7.91 6.40 0.30
CA SER A 114 -7.21 7.30 1.23
C SER A 114 -8.17 7.83 2.29
N GLY A 115 -7.63 8.40 3.37
CA GLY A 115 -8.41 9.03 4.45
C GLY A 115 -8.06 8.53 5.85
N ASP A 116 -7.10 7.61 5.94
CA ASP A 116 -6.50 7.10 7.18
C ASP A 116 -5.35 7.99 7.71
N ASP A 117 -4.81 8.88 6.88
CA ASP A 117 -3.78 9.84 7.29
C ASP A 117 -4.41 11.00 8.10
N LEU A 118 -4.23 10.95 9.41
CA LEU A 118 -4.71 11.98 10.34
C LEU A 118 -3.70 13.12 10.56
N TYR A 119 -2.48 13.06 10.01
CA TYR A 119 -1.46 14.10 10.23
C TYR A 119 -1.96 15.52 9.93
N PRO A 120 -2.66 15.77 8.80
CA PRO A 120 -3.19 17.09 8.49
C PRO A 120 -4.26 17.58 9.47
N ASN A 121 -4.94 16.67 10.19
CA ASN A 121 -6.06 16.97 11.07
C ASN A 121 -5.68 16.99 12.56
N LEU A 122 -4.40 16.75 12.92
CA LEU A 122 -4.00 16.66 14.32
C LEU A 122 -4.34 17.93 15.13
N ASP A 123 -4.15 19.11 14.54
CA ASP A 123 -4.44 20.38 15.23
C ASP A 123 -5.95 20.60 15.42
N GLU A 124 -6.76 20.16 14.46
CA GLU A 124 -8.23 20.19 14.56
C GLU A 124 -8.73 19.23 15.64
N LEU A 125 -8.18 18.01 15.67
CA LEU A 125 -8.50 17.00 16.69
C LEU A 125 -8.17 17.51 18.10
N LEU A 126 -6.97 18.07 18.29
CA LEU A 126 -6.57 18.71 19.54
C LEU A 126 -7.51 19.87 19.93
N ALA A 127 -7.89 20.72 18.97
CA ALA A 127 -8.81 21.83 19.21
C ALA A 127 -10.23 21.36 19.57
N SER A 128 -10.67 20.20 19.07
CA SER A 128 -11.94 19.56 19.43
C SER A 128 -11.95 18.90 20.82
N GLY A 129 -10.81 18.92 21.52
CA GLY A 129 -10.67 18.35 22.86
C GLY A 129 -10.25 16.87 22.86
N GLU A 130 -9.87 16.31 21.72
CA GLU A 130 -9.29 14.96 21.64
C GLU A 130 -7.78 15.03 21.96
N PRO A 131 -7.35 14.53 23.14
CA PRO A 131 -5.95 14.68 23.57
C PRO A 131 -4.97 13.74 22.87
N LEU A 132 -5.45 12.68 22.19
CA LEU A 132 -4.63 11.63 21.58
C LEU A 132 -3.58 11.10 22.57
N ILE A 133 -4.04 10.65 23.74
CA ILE A 133 -3.17 10.13 24.80
C ILE A 133 -2.41 8.91 24.30
N ASN A 134 -1.08 8.95 24.43
CA ASN A 134 -0.24 7.80 24.15
C ASN A 134 -0.53 6.68 25.16
N MET A 135 -0.81 5.47 24.67
CA MET A 135 -1.20 4.33 25.51
C MET A 135 -0.09 3.82 26.43
N ASP A 136 1.18 4.02 26.06
CA ASP A 136 2.34 3.51 26.81
C ASP A 136 2.86 4.50 27.85
N THR A 137 2.88 5.80 27.51
CA THR A 137 3.45 6.85 28.37
C THR A 137 2.41 7.68 29.12
N GLY A 138 1.15 7.64 28.68
CA GLY A 138 0.07 8.50 29.20
C GLY A 138 0.20 9.98 28.82
N GLN A 139 1.19 10.35 27.99
CA GLN A 139 1.40 11.73 27.56
C GLN A 139 0.40 12.12 26.47
N ALA A 140 -0.09 13.36 26.51
CA ALA A 140 -0.93 13.90 25.45
C ALA A 140 -0.10 14.28 24.22
N LEU A 141 -0.70 14.23 23.03
CA LEU A 141 -0.02 14.65 21.80
C LEU A 141 0.45 16.11 21.88
N SER A 142 -0.28 16.97 22.58
CA SER A 142 0.07 18.39 22.77
C SER A 142 1.45 18.59 23.40
N GLU A 143 1.94 17.65 24.21
CA GLU A 143 3.27 17.70 24.83
C GLU A 143 4.41 17.48 23.83
N ILE A 144 4.14 16.79 22.72
CA ILE A 144 5.14 16.43 21.70
C ILE A 144 4.85 16.99 20.31
N ARG A 145 3.75 17.71 20.12
CA ARG A 145 3.26 18.22 18.83
C ARG A 145 4.32 18.90 17.96
N PRO A 146 5.30 19.68 18.48
CA PRO A 146 6.36 20.27 17.66
C PRO A 146 7.32 19.26 16.99
N ARG A 147 7.28 17.98 17.39
CA ARG A 147 8.16 16.91 16.91
C ARG A 147 7.45 15.92 15.96
N VAL A 148 6.15 16.10 15.75
CA VAL A 148 5.26 15.25 14.93
C VAL A 148 4.89 16.02 13.67
#